data_AF-A0A165H7Y6-F1
#
_entry.id   AF-A0A165H7Y6-F1
#
_cell.length_a   1.000
_cell.length_b   1.000
_cell.length_c   1.000
_cell.angle_alpha   90.00
_cell.angle_beta   90.00
_cell.angle_gamma   90.00
#
_symmetry.space_group_name_H-M   'P 1'
#
loop_
_entity.id
_entity.type
_entity.pdbx_description
1 polymer ?
#
loop_
_entity_poly.entity_id
_entity_poly.type
_entity_poly.pdbx_seq_one_letter_code
_entity_poly.pdbx_strand_id
1 'polypeptide(L)'
;MVGFPSDRTVRRTIIEALLAAKLQLTQEMADAIGLVFGSDGTGHLALNYQSHHIVGTRPDGTWKMFFAGVFRQADHTAETQFQGWVKDVLQDRIDFFNSSPKATAGYVAIDSVAEVLRAVFSDHAPDQCHDT
;
A
#
# COMPACT_ATOMS: atom_id res chain seq x y z
N MET A 1 -28.70 24.51 9.84
CA MET A 1 -28.31 23.41 10.74
C MET A 1 -28.04 22.21 9.87
N VAL A 2 -26.78 21.77 9.74
CA VAL A 2 -26.43 20.57 8.95
C VAL A 2 -26.59 19.38 9.90
N GLY A 3 -27.43 18.41 9.56
CA GLY A 3 -27.62 17.20 10.36
C GLY A 3 -26.37 16.31 10.35
N PHE A 4 -26.21 15.47 11.37
CA PHE A 4 -25.12 14.48 11.40
C PHE A 4 -25.37 13.38 10.35
N PRO A 5 -24.32 12.90 9.66
CA PRO A 5 -24.45 11.78 8.73
C PRO A 5 -24.86 10.51 9.48
N SER A 6 -25.73 9.71 8.86
CA SER A 6 -26.09 8.39 9.41
C SER A 6 -24.91 7.40 9.34
N ASP A 7 -24.92 6.37 10.18
CA ASP A 7 -23.91 5.29 10.16
C ASP A 7 -23.73 4.67 8.76
N ARG A 8 -24.84 4.51 8.03
CA ARG A 8 -24.81 4.02 6.64
C ARG A 8 -24.01 4.95 5.73
N THR A 9 -24.21 6.25 5.86
CA THR A 9 -23.50 7.27 5.09
C THR A 9 -22.02 7.24 5.44
N VAL A 10 -21.68 7.27 6.73
CA VAL A 10 -20.28 7.21 7.20
C VAL A 10 -19.56 5.98 6.63
N ARG A 11 -20.17 4.79 6.77
CA ARG A 11 -19.59 3.54 6.26
C ARG A 11 -19.35 3.58 4.75
N ARG A 12 -20.30 4.11 3.98
CA ARG A 12 -20.19 4.20 2.53
C ARG A 12 -19.09 5.17 2.11
N THR A 13 -19.02 6.34 2.75
CA THR A 13 -17.96 7.33 2.51
C THR A 13 -16.58 6.73 2.78
N ILE A 14 -16.40 5.96 3.86
CA ILE A 14 -15.11 5.31 4.16
C ILE A 14 -14.73 4.30 3.06
N ILE A 15 -15.67 3.47 2.61
CA ILE A 15 -15.42 2.48 1.55
C ILE A 15 -15.07 3.19 0.24
N GLU A 16 -15.85 4.19 -0.16
CA GLU A 16 -15.62 4.95 -1.40
C GLU A 16 -14.29 5.71 -1.36
N ALA A 17 -13.93 6.30 -0.21
CA ALA A 17 -12.64 6.93 -0.01
C ALA A 17 -11.47 5.94 -0.10
N LEU A 18 -11.63 4.71 0.42
CA LEU A 18 -10.63 3.66 0.28
C LEU A 18 -10.42 3.28 -1.20
N LEU A 19 -11.50 3.11 -1.95
CA LEU A 19 -11.42 2.81 -3.40
C LEU A 19 -10.74 3.96 -4.15
N ALA A 20 -11.10 5.21 -3.85
CA ALA A 20 -10.45 6.39 -4.43
C ALA A 20 -8.95 6.45 -4.10
N ALA A 21 -8.57 6.11 -2.86
CA ALA A 21 -7.18 6.04 -2.43
C ALA A 21 -6.40 4.94 -3.17
N LYS A 22 -7.03 3.79 -3.46
CA LYS A 22 -6.42 2.76 -4.33
C LYS A 22 -6.10 3.32 -5.70
N LEU A 23 -7.06 3.97 -6.36
CA LEU A 23 -6.86 4.55 -7.69
C LEU A 23 -5.77 5.63 -7.69
N GLN A 24 -5.79 6.52 -6.68
CA GLN A 24 -4.79 7.58 -6.56
C GLN A 24 -3.39 6.99 -6.40
N LEU A 25 -3.21 6.06 -5.47
CA LEU A 25 -1.90 5.46 -5.22
C LEU A 25 -1.36 4.74 -6.47
N THR A 26 -2.19 3.97 -7.18
CA THR A 26 -1.75 3.29 -8.41
C THR A 26 -1.32 4.26 -9.50
N GLN A 27 -2.07 5.36 -9.69
CA GLN A 27 -1.67 6.39 -10.64
C GLN A 27 -0.34 7.04 -10.24
N GLU A 28 -0.16 7.35 -8.96
CA GLU A 28 1.07 7.97 -8.46
C GLU A 28 2.27 7.02 -8.57
N MET A 29 2.07 5.71 -8.46
CA MET A 29 3.10 4.71 -8.75
C MET A 29 3.46 4.67 -10.24
N ALA A 30 2.47 4.79 -11.12
CA ALA A 30 2.68 4.78 -12.57
C ALA A 30 3.43 6.03 -13.07
N ASP A 31 3.19 7.19 -12.44
CA ASP A 31 3.80 8.46 -12.81
C ASP A 31 5.16 8.72 -12.11
N ALA A 32 5.57 7.85 -11.19
CA ALA A 32 6.79 8.02 -10.40
C ALA A 32 8.05 7.66 -11.20
N ILE A 33 9.14 8.42 -10.99
CA ILE A 33 10.49 8.11 -11.49
C ILE A 33 11.34 7.34 -10.47
N GLY A 34 10.83 7.24 -9.25
CA GLY A 34 11.44 6.53 -8.15
C GLY A 34 10.39 6.13 -7.13
N LEU A 35 10.42 4.86 -6.73
CA LEU A 35 9.59 4.33 -5.66
C LEU A 35 10.45 3.81 -4.52
N VAL A 36 9.98 4.04 -3.30
CA VAL A 36 10.54 3.47 -2.08
C VAL A 36 9.41 2.85 -1.28
N PHE A 37 9.56 1.58 -0.95
CA PHE A 37 8.59 0.87 -0.10
C PHE A 37 9.10 0.81 1.32
N GLY A 38 8.20 1.00 2.28
CA GLY A 38 8.49 0.98 3.70
C GLY A 38 7.42 0.19 4.44
N SER A 39 7.84 -0.70 5.33
CA SER A 39 6.92 -1.41 6.22
C SER A 39 7.40 -1.37 7.66
N ASP A 40 6.45 -1.31 8.59
CA ASP A 40 6.70 -1.39 10.03
C ASP A 40 5.73 -2.38 10.67
N GLY A 41 6.27 -3.30 11.48
CA GLY A 41 5.57 -4.42 12.07
C GLY A 41 5.32 -4.22 13.57
N THR A 42 4.15 -4.63 14.06
CA THR A 42 3.83 -4.62 15.49
C THR A 42 2.93 -5.79 15.89
N GLY A 43 3.09 -6.29 17.11
CA GLY A 43 2.25 -7.34 17.69
C GLY A 43 1.17 -6.76 18.63
N HIS A 44 -0.07 -7.24 18.51
CA HIS A 44 -1.15 -6.92 19.45
C HIS A 44 -2.03 -8.16 19.70
N LEU A 45 -2.19 -8.54 20.98
CA LEU A 45 -3.00 -9.70 21.39
C LEU A 45 -2.63 -11.01 20.66
N ALA A 46 -1.33 -11.32 20.56
CA ALA A 46 -0.79 -12.47 19.83
C ALA A 46 -1.10 -12.49 18.32
N LEU A 47 -1.42 -11.32 17.74
CA LEU A 47 -1.58 -11.12 16.30
C LEU A 47 -0.53 -10.13 15.80
N ASN A 48 0.14 -10.47 14.72
CA ASN A 48 1.11 -9.57 14.09
C ASN A 48 0.44 -8.76 13.00
N TYR A 49 0.76 -7.47 12.97
CA TYR A 49 0.29 -6.50 11.99
C TYR A 49 1.49 -5.85 11.33
N GLN A 50 1.35 -5.56 10.04
CA GLN A 50 2.35 -4.86 9.27
C GLN A 50 1.71 -3.70 8.54
N SER A 51 2.18 -2.49 8.85
CA SER A 51 1.82 -1.28 8.14
C SER A 51 2.70 -1.15 6.90
N HIS A 52 2.11 -0.64 5.81
CA HIS A 52 2.78 -0.48 4.53
C HIS A 52 2.67 0.96 4.07
N HIS A 53 3.79 1.50 3.59
CA HIS A 53 3.94 2.87 3.14
C HIS A 53 4.69 2.88 1.81
N ILE A 54 4.25 3.72 0.88
CA ILE A 54 4.89 3.87 -0.43
C ILE A 54 5.24 5.34 -0.62
N VAL A 55 6.50 5.62 -0.87
CA VAL A 55 6.97 6.95 -1.24
C VAL A 55 7.21 6.97 -2.74
N GLY A 56 6.55 7.90 -3.43
CA GLY A 56 6.77 8.16 -4.85
C GLY A 56 7.43 9.50 -5.09
N THR A 57 8.47 9.51 -5.91
CA THR A 57 9.15 10.71 -6.39
C THR A 57 8.70 11.00 -7.82
N ARG A 58 8.25 12.22 -8.06
CA ARG A 58 7.78 12.70 -9.36
C ARG A 58 8.95 13.27 -10.19
N PRO A 59 8.78 13.40 -11.52
CA PRO A 59 9.80 13.97 -12.40
C PRO A 59 10.28 15.38 -12.01
N ASP A 60 9.43 16.17 -11.35
CA ASP A 60 9.75 17.52 -10.86
C ASP A 60 10.59 17.51 -9.56
N GLY A 61 10.95 16.34 -9.04
CA GLY A 61 11.72 16.16 -7.81
C GLY A 61 10.89 16.23 -6.53
N THR A 62 9.57 16.49 -6.62
CA THR A 62 8.69 16.41 -5.45
C THR A 62 8.45 14.96 -5.07
N TRP A 63 8.24 14.70 -3.79
CA TRP A 63 7.94 13.36 -3.29
C TRP A 63 6.71 13.38 -2.39
N LYS A 64 6.00 12.25 -2.35
CA LYS A 64 4.84 12.06 -1.50
C LYS A 64 4.82 10.65 -0.92
N MET A 65 4.51 10.56 0.36
CA MET A 65 4.29 9.31 1.06
C MET A 65 2.79 8.98 1.09
N PHE A 66 2.48 7.72 0.84
CA PHE A 66 1.14 7.17 0.88
C PHE A 66 1.07 6.01 1.87
N PHE A 67 0.01 5.98 2.66
CA PHE A 67 -0.33 4.82 3.47
C PHE A 67 -1.00 3.77 2.58
N ALA A 68 -0.36 2.61 2.45
CA ALA A 68 -0.81 1.51 1.59
C ALA A 68 -1.63 0.46 2.36
N GLY A 69 -1.76 0.59 3.68
CA GLY A 69 -2.64 -0.23 4.51
C GLY A 69 -1.93 -0.87 5.70
N VAL A 70 -2.73 -1.51 6.56
CA VAL A 70 -2.26 -2.42 7.61
C VAL A 70 -2.83 -3.79 7.32
N PHE A 71 -1.96 -4.78 7.30
CA PHE A 71 -2.31 -6.17 7.01
C PHE A 71 -1.88 -7.05 8.18
N ARG A 72 -2.63 -8.12 8.43
CA ARG A 72 -2.24 -9.12 9.42
C ARG A 72 -1.20 -10.03 8.79
N GLN A 73 -0.10 -10.26 9.48
CA GLN A 73 0.93 -11.19 9.05
C GLN A 73 0.86 -12.46 9.90
N ALA A 74 0.81 -13.63 9.26
CA ALA A 74 0.78 -14.90 9.98
C ALA A 74 2.16 -15.30 10.52
N ASP A 75 3.23 -14.91 9.80
CA ASP A 75 4.62 -15.15 10.16
C ASP A 75 5.53 -14.03 9.61
N HIS A 76 6.79 -14.01 10.01
CA HIS A 76 7.78 -12.98 9.66
C HIS A 76 8.84 -13.49 8.67
N THR A 77 8.49 -14.44 7.79
CA THR A 77 9.47 -14.89 6.79
C THR A 77 9.64 -13.85 5.68
N ALA A 78 10.85 -13.77 5.12
CA ALA A 78 11.12 -12.87 3.98
C ALA A 78 10.21 -13.18 2.77
N GLU A 79 9.87 -14.45 2.56
CA GLU A 79 8.93 -14.87 1.52
C GLU A 79 7.52 -14.32 1.78
N THR A 80 7.00 -14.46 3.01
CA THR A 80 5.68 -13.92 3.37
C THR A 80 5.65 -12.40 3.28
N GLN A 81 6.73 -11.70 3.66
CA GLN A 81 6.84 -10.25 3.46
C GLN A 81 6.81 -9.87 1.98
N PHE A 82 7.53 -10.59 1.12
CA PHE A 82 7.50 -10.38 -0.33
C PHE A 82 6.11 -10.62 -0.91
N GLN A 83 5.45 -11.71 -0.52
CA GLN A 83 4.09 -12.02 -0.95
C GLN A 83 3.09 -10.95 -0.48
N GLY A 84 3.23 -10.43 0.74
CA GLY A 84 2.42 -9.32 1.24
C GLY A 84 2.55 -8.06 0.38
N TRP A 85 3.77 -7.69 -0.01
CA TRP A 85 3.98 -6.57 -0.94
C TRP A 85 3.39 -6.83 -2.32
N VAL A 86 3.74 -7.96 -2.95
CA VAL A 86 3.37 -8.23 -4.33
C VAL A 86 1.87 -8.48 -4.49
N LYS A 87 1.31 -9.40 -3.70
CA LYS A 87 -0.10 -9.82 -3.85
C LYS A 87 -1.05 -8.86 -3.15
N ASP A 88 -0.81 -8.60 -1.87
CA ASP A 88 -1.81 -7.92 -1.03
C ASP A 88 -1.79 -6.40 -1.22
N VAL A 89 -0.62 -5.83 -1.54
CA VAL A 89 -0.48 -4.39 -1.76
C VAL A 89 -0.50 -4.03 -3.25
N LEU A 90 0.39 -4.58 -4.07
CA LEU A 90 0.59 -4.11 -5.44
C LEU A 90 -0.46 -4.67 -6.41
N GLN A 91 -0.60 -6.00 -6.49
CA GLN A 91 -1.46 -6.64 -7.48
C GLN A 91 -2.94 -6.27 -7.30
N ASP A 92 -3.47 -6.31 -6.08
CA ASP A 92 -4.85 -5.88 -5.78
C ASP A 92 -5.13 -4.46 -6.29
N ARG A 93 -4.18 -3.53 -6.10
CA ARG A 93 -4.33 -2.13 -6.50
C ARG A 93 -4.20 -1.93 -8.00
N ILE A 94 -3.29 -2.68 -8.64
CA ILE A 94 -3.10 -2.65 -10.09
C ILE A 94 -4.34 -3.23 -10.79
N ASP A 95 -4.85 -4.37 -10.34
CA ASP A 95 -6.05 -5.01 -10.89
C ASP A 95 -7.28 -4.10 -10.72
N PHE A 96 -7.42 -3.48 -9.55
CA PHE A 96 -8.51 -2.53 -9.31
C PHE A 96 -8.41 -1.29 -10.20
N PHE A 97 -7.21 -0.73 -10.38
CA PHE A 97 -7.01 0.42 -11.27
C PHE A 97 -7.30 0.05 -12.73
N ASN A 98 -6.76 -1.08 -13.20
CA ASN A 98 -6.87 -1.56 -14.57
C ASN A 98 -8.31 -1.97 -14.95
N SER A 99 -9.14 -2.34 -13.97
CA SER A 99 -10.57 -2.58 -14.17
C SER A 99 -11.43 -1.32 -14.04
N SER A 100 -10.84 -0.19 -13.63
CA SER A 100 -11.55 1.08 -13.47
C SER A 100 -11.59 1.90 -14.77
N PRO A 101 -12.52 2.86 -14.90
CA PRO A 101 -12.53 3.80 -16.02
C PRO A 101 -11.25 4.65 -16.16
N LYS A 102 -10.36 4.70 -15.15
CA LYS A 102 -9.09 5.43 -15.25
C LYS A 102 -8.07 4.73 -16.15
N ALA A 103 -8.20 3.41 -16.34
CA ALA A 103 -7.31 2.63 -17.19
C ALA A 103 -7.37 3.02 -18.68
N THR A 104 -8.37 3.81 -19.11
CA THR A 104 -8.45 4.30 -20.49
C THR A 104 -7.27 5.19 -20.90
N ALA A 105 -6.56 5.77 -19.93
CA ALA A 105 -5.33 6.54 -20.17
C ALA A 105 -4.07 5.66 -20.32
N GLY A 106 -4.17 4.37 -19.99
CA GLY A 106 -3.07 3.42 -19.97
C GLY A 106 -3.22 2.41 -18.82
N TYR A 107 -2.83 1.17 -19.08
CA TYR A 107 -2.75 0.13 -18.06
C TYR A 107 -1.46 0.27 -17.26
N VAL A 108 -1.53 -0.04 -15.97
CA VAL A 108 -0.34 -0.15 -15.11
C VAL A 108 0.10 -1.61 -15.08
N ALA A 109 1.38 -1.86 -15.38
CA ALA A 109 1.98 -3.18 -15.26
C ALA A 109 2.80 -3.25 -13.96
N ILE A 110 2.89 -4.44 -13.37
CA ILE A 110 3.75 -4.61 -12.19
C ILE A 110 5.23 -4.40 -12.54
N ASP A 111 5.64 -4.74 -13.76
CA ASP A 111 7.01 -4.56 -14.25
C ASP A 111 7.41 -3.07 -14.30
N SER A 112 6.48 -2.17 -14.67
CA SER A 112 6.76 -0.73 -14.68
C SER A 112 6.93 -0.17 -13.26
N VAL A 113 6.26 -0.77 -12.27
CA VAL A 113 6.46 -0.42 -10.85
C VAL A 113 7.81 -0.93 -10.36
N ALA A 114 8.21 -2.14 -10.76
CA ALA A 114 9.48 -2.74 -10.38
C ALA A 114 10.68 -1.99 -11.00
N GLU A 115 10.55 -1.49 -12.24
CA GLU A 115 11.62 -0.76 -12.94
C GLU A 115 12.05 0.53 -12.22
N VAL A 116 11.10 1.21 -11.57
CA VAL A 116 11.36 2.47 -10.85
C VAL A 116 11.59 2.27 -9.36
N LEU A 117 11.52 1.04 -8.85
CA LEU A 117 11.75 0.72 -7.45
C LEU A 117 13.23 0.94 -7.09
N ARG A 118 13.48 1.77 -6.06
CA ARG A 118 14.83 2.15 -5.64
C ARG A 118 15.25 1.51 -4.32
N ALA A 119 14.30 1.31 -3.42
CA ALA A 119 14.57 0.70 -2.12
C ALA A 119 13.31 0.08 -1.52
N VAL A 120 13.53 -0.93 -0.69
CA VAL A 120 12.51 -1.51 0.19
C VAL A 120 13.10 -1.52 1.60
N PHE A 121 12.43 -0.85 2.53
CA PHE A 121 12.74 -0.86 3.94
C PHE A 121 11.71 -1.72 4.65
N SER A 122 12.11 -2.90 5.08
CA SER A 122 11.32 -3.70 6.01
C SER A 122 12.09 -3.90 7.30
N ASP A 123 11.36 -4.19 8.36
CA ASP A 123 11.92 -4.66 9.61
C ASP A 123 12.70 -5.96 9.39
N HIS A 124 13.91 -5.98 9.94
CA HIS A 124 14.85 -7.08 9.85
C HIS A 124 14.29 -8.28 10.64
N ALA A 125 14.10 -9.42 9.98
CA ALA A 125 13.81 -10.70 10.64
C ALA A 125 15.08 -11.55 10.76
N PRO A 126 15.50 -11.87 11.99
CA PRO A 126 15.81 -13.27 12.29
C PRO A 126 15.03 -13.82 13.51
N ASP A 127 14.65 -12.96 14.45
CA ASP A 127 14.06 -13.28 15.74
C ASP A 127 13.88 -11.94 16.44
N GLN A 128 12.66 -11.52 16.76
CA GLN A 128 12.51 -10.41 17.70
C GLN A 128 13.01 -10.91 19.06
N CYS A 129 14.28 -10.62 19.37
CA CYS A 129 15.00 -11.01 20.59
C CYS A 129 14.07 -11.08 21.80
N HIS A 130 13.74 -12.31 22.20
CA HIS A 130 13.17 -12.60 23.49
C HIS A 130 14.34 -12.59 24.48
N ASP A 131 14.78 -11.41 24.91
CA ASP A 131 15.57 -11.29 26.12
C ASP A 131 14.59 -11.23 27.30
N THR A 132 14.43 -12.40 27.94
CA THR A 132 13.94 -12.52 29.33
C THR A 132 14.89 -11.88 30.31
#